data_AF-A0A529T662-F1
#
_entry.id   AF-A0A529T662-F1
#
_cell.length_a   1.000
_cell.length_b   1.000
_cell.length_c   1.000
_cell.angle_alpha   90.00
_cell.angle_beta   90.00
_cell.angle_gamma   90.00
#
_symmetry.space_group_name_H-M   'P 1'
#
loop_
_entity.id
_entity.type
_entity.pdbx_description
1 polymer ?
#
loop_
_entity_poly.entity_id
_entity_poly.type
_entity_poly.pdbx_seq_one_letter_code
_entity_poly.pdbx_strand_id
1 'polypeptide(L)'
;DTGHVFKLEDYRPSDYLIPRTSLDFRLSPDATHVTALLTIERREGVAPTAPLVLDGDGLTLLGLAIDGQVLAAGDYEATPDRLTILKPPAVLRFELRLETEIAPSRNEALMGLYRSNNVYCTQCEAEGFRRITYFLDRPDILSVYTVRIEAPHNEAPLLLSNGNPVERGALANGRHYAVWHDPFPKPSYLFALVAGALGRVAGSFITMSGREVELGIYVEPGKERLAGYAMDALKRSMKWDEDAFGREYDLDVFNIVAVSDFNMGAMENKGLNVFNDKYVLADEETATDAD
;
A
#
# COMPACT_ATOMS: atom_id res chain seq x y z
N ASP A 1 -7.10 19.77 -9.61
CA ASP A 1 -7.17 20.78 -8.54
C ASP A 1 -8.56 21.39 -8.54
N THR A 2 -9.39 21.07 -7.55
CA THR A 2 -10.81 21.48 -7.50
C THR A 2 -11.00 22.91 -6.98
N GLY A 3 -9.91 23.59 -6.61
CA GLY A 3 -9.95 24.95 -6.03
C GLY A 3 -10.53 24.98 -4.60
N HIS A 4 -10.74 23.82 -3.99
CA HIS A 4 -11.28 23.72 -2.63
C HIS A 4 -10.18 24.03 -1.60
N VAL A 5 -10.41 25.03 -0.76
CA VAL A 5 -9.47 25.45 0.28
C VAL A 5 -9.75 24.66 1.55
N PHE A 6 -8.78 23.86 1.98
CA PHE A 6 -8.82 23.18 3.29
C PHE A 6 -8.15 24.05 4.35
N LYS A 7 -8.82 24.26 5.48
CA LYS A 7 -8.27 25.02 6.61
C LYS A 7 -8.08 24.14 7.84
N LEU A 8 -7.01 24.41 8.58
CA LEU A 8 -6.71 23.70 9.83
C LEU A 8 -7.84 23.84 10.88
N GLU A 9 -8.47 25.02 10.95
CA GLU A 9 -9.58 25.31 11.88
C GLU A 9 -10.84 24.48 11.62
N ASP A 10 -11.00 23.96 10.39
CA ASP A 10 -12.15 23.14 9.98
C ASP A 10 -11.94 21.64 10.25
N TYR A 11 -10.79 21.26 10.83
CA TYR A 11 -10.53 19.87 11.19
C TYR A 11 -11.61 19.34 12.12
N ARG A 12 -12.18 18.21 11.72
CA ARG A 12 -13.01 17.36 12.56
C ARG A 12 -12.59 15.90 12.43
N PRO A 13 -12.67 15.10 13.50
CA PRO A 13 -12.57 13.65 13.39
C PRO A 13 -13.59 13.11 12.38
N SER A 14 -13.22 12.07 11.65
CA SER A 14 -14.16 11.33 10.80
C SER A 14 -15.28 10.71 11.65
N ASP A 15 -16.50 10.65 11.12
CA ASP A 15 -17.64 9.99 11.78
C ASP A 15 -17.44 8.46 11.92
N TYR A 16 -16.59 7.89 11.06
CA TYR A 16 -16.29 6.47 10.99
C TYR A 16 -14.79 6.20 11.07
N LEU A 17 -14.46 5.00 11.54
CA LEU A 17 -13.14 4.40 11.62
C LEU A 17 -13.08 3.15 10.73
N ILE A 18 -11.87 2.76 10.36
CA ILE A 18 -11.59 1.52 9.64
C ILE A 18 -10.47 0.78 10.38
N PRO A 19 -10.74 0.09 11.51
CA PRO A 19 -9.70 -0.58 12.29
C PRO A 19 -9.00 -1.74 11.57
N ARG A 20 -9.62 -2.34 10.54
CA ARG A 20 -9.05 -3.46 9.78
C ARG A 20 -9.38 -3.35 8.30
N THR A 21 -8.38 -3.62 7.48
CA THR A 21 -8.46 -3.61 6.02
C THR A 21 -7.85 -4.90 5.48
N SER A 22 -8.65 -5.72 4.80
CA SER A 22 -8.17 -6.86 4.03
C SER A 22 -8.31 -6.57 2.54
N LEU A 23 -7.22 -6.72 1.78
CA LEU A 23 -7.18 -6.43 0.35
C LEU A 23 -6.81 -7.70 -0.41
N ASP A 24 -7.50 -7.98 -1.50
CA ASP A 24 -7.13 -8.99 -2.49
C ASP A 24 -6.93 -8.31 -3.84
N PHE A 25 -5.69 -8.37 -4.35
CA PHE A 25 -5.30 -7.86 -5.65
C PHE A 25 -5.15 -9.01 -6.64
N ARG A 26 -5.97 -9.01 -7.68
CA ARG A 26 -5.76 -9.86 -8.86
C ARG A 26 -5.16 -9.00 -9.96
N LEU A 27 -3.84 -8.97 -9.99
CA LEU A 27 -3.08 -8.11 -10.88
C LEU A 27 -3.29 -8.49 -12.34
N SER A 28 -3.53 -7.45 -13.12
CA SER A 28 -3.64 -7.42 -14.57
C SER A 28 -3.26 -6.01 -15.06
N PRO A 29 -2.53 -5.87 -16.16
CA PRO A 29 -2.05 -4.56 -16.61
C PRO A 29 -3.19 -3.56 -16.88
N ASP A 30 -4.29 -4.03 -17.46
CA ASP A 30 -5.37 -3.17 -17.96
C ASP A 30 -6.69 -3.29 -17.17
N ALA A 31 -6.80 -4.32 -16.32
CA ALA A 31 -8.00 -4.62 -15.53
C ALA A 31 -7.64 -5.35 -14.24
N THR A 32 -6.87 -4.70 -13.37
CA THR A 32 -6.60 -5.22 -12.02
C THR A 32 -7.89 -5.14 -11.21
N HIS A 33 -8.32 -6.29 -10.68
CA HIS A 33 -9.44 -6.35 -9.75
C HIS A 33 -8.93 -6.24 -8.32
N VAL A 34 -9.55 -5.37 -7.53
CA VAL A 34 -9.26 -5.18 -6.11
C VAL A 34 -10.52 -5.49 -5.32
N THR A 35 -10.45 -6.47 -4.43
CA THR A 35 -11.49 -6.69 -3.41
C THR A 35 -10.99 -6.10 -2.09
N ALA A 36 -11.73 -5.17 -1.52
CA ALA A 36 -11.46 -4.62 -0.20
C ALA A 36 -12.54 -5.07 0.78
N LEU A 37 -12.12 -5.64 1.90
CA LEU A 37 -12.97 -5.99 3.03
C LEU A 37 -12.59 -5.11 4.21
N LEU A 38 -13.47 -4.17 4.53
CA LEU A 38 -13.24 -3.13 5.50
C LEU A 38 -14.10 -3.42 6.74
N THR A 39 -13.47 -3.54 7.90
CA THR A 39 -14.22 -3.45 9.16
C THR A 39 -14.52 -1.98 9.40
N ILE A 40 -15.77 -1.56 9.25
CA ILE A 40 -16.20 -0.20 9.54
C ILE A 40 -16.64 -0.11 10.99
N GLU A 41 -16.28 0.98 11.67
CA GLU A 41 -16.72 1.28 13.02
C GLU A 41 -17.22 2.72 13.12
N ARG A 42 -18.50 2.90 13.44
CA ARG A 42 -19.07 4.23 13.70
C ARG A 42 -18.57 4.74 15.05
N ARG A 43 -18.12 5.99 15.11
CA ARG A 43 -17.71 6.61 16.37
C ARG A 43 -18.89 6.78 17.32
N GLU A 44 -18.62 6.72 18.62
CA GLU A 44 -19.59 7.04 19.66
C GLU A 44 -20.11 8.49 19.50
N GLY A 45 -21.41 8.69 19.67
CA GLY A 45 -22.07 9.99 19.50
C GLY A 45 -22.47 10.35 18.07
N VAL A 46 -22.00 9.61 17.06
CA VAL A 46 -22.46 9.78 15.67
C VAL A 46 -23.84 9.13 15.50
N ALA A 47 -24.77 9.86 14.88
CA ALA A 47 -26.12 9.38 14.64
C ALA A 47 -26.12 8.08 13.81
N PRO A 48 -26.95 7.07 14.12
CA PRO A 48 -27.04 5.84 13.32
C PRO A 48 -27.42 6.06 11.85
N THR A 49 -28.00 7.23 11.53
CA THR A 49 -28.40 7.63 10.19
C THR A 49 -27.34 8.46 9.47
N ALA A 50 -26.20 8.75 10.09
CA ALA A 50 -25.13 9.51 9.44
C ALA A 50 -24.59 8.70 8.25
N PRO A 51 -24.54 9.25 7.02
CA PRO A 51 -24.06 8.51 5.86
C PRO A 51 -22.57 8.17 6.00
N LEU A 52 -22.16 7.00 5.50
CA LEU A 52 -20.73 6.69 5.34
C LEU A 52 -20.29 7.21 3.98
N VAL A 53 -19.36 8.16 3.96
CA VAL A 53 -18.81 8.75 2.74
C VAL A 53 -17.35 8.33 2.60
N LEU A 54 -17.02 7.66 1.50
CA LEU A 54 -15.68 7.20 1.16
C LEU A 54 -15.18 7.94 -0.07
N ASP A 55 -13.90 8.26 -0.06
CA ASP A 55 -13.19 8.89 -1.16
C ASP A 55 -12.85 7.84 -2.23
N GLY A 56 -13.01 8.23 -3.49
CA GLY A 56 -12.50 7.52 -4.65
C GLY A 56 -11.78 8.52 -5.57
N ASP A 57 -11.12 8.01 -6.60
CA ASP A 57 -10.62 8.83 -7.70
C ASP A 57 -10.44 7.93 -8.93
N GLY A 58 -11.29 8.14 -9.95
CA GLY A 58 -11.22 7.37 -11.20
C GLY A 58 -11.54 5.87 -11.06
N LEU A 59 -12.30 5.47 -10.03
CA LEU A 59 -12.61 4.06 -9.78
C LEU A 59 -13.78 3.55 -10.63
N THR A 60 -13.72 2.27 -11.02
CA THR A 60 -14.87 1.51 -11.51
C THR A 60 -15.38 0.58 -10.40
N LEU A 61 -16.57 0.85 -9.85
CA LEU A 61 -17.21 -0.02 -8.86
C LEU A 61 -17.87 -1.22 -9.56
N LEU A 62 -17.46 -2.42 -9.19
CA LEU A 62 -18.02 -3.69 -9.70
C LEU A 62 -19.02 -4.31 -8.73
N GLY A 63 -18.80 -4.15 -7.42
CA GLY A 63 -19.58 -4.84 -6.41
C GLY A 63 -19.48 -4.16 -5.05
N LEU A 64 -20.57 -4.23 -4.31
CA LEU A 64 -20.73 -3.61 -2.98
C LEU A 64 -21.63 -4.51 -2.12
N ALA A 65 -21.15 -4.87 -0.94
CA ALA A 65 -21.94 -5.63 0.03
C ALA A 65 -21.62 -5.20 1.46
N ILE A 66 -22.60 -5.33 2.35
CA ILE A 66 -22.44 -5.17 3.79
C ILE A 66 -22.82 -6.47 4.47
N ASP A 67 -21.95 -6.98 5.34
CA ASP A 67 -22.16 -8.24 6.08
C ASP A 67 -22.58 -9.40 5.15
N GLY A 68 -21.96 -9.47 3.98
CA GLY A 68 -22.23 -10.47 2.94
C GLY A 68 -23.50 -10.23 2.09
N GLN A 69 -24.31 -9.22 2.41
CA GLN A 69 -25.52 -8.86 1.65
C GLN A 69 -25.22 -7.77 0.63
N VAL A 70 -25.54 -8.03 -0.65
CA VAL A 70 -25.39 -7.04 -1.73
C VAL A 70 -26.32 -5.85 -1.47
N LEU A 71 -25.79 -4.63 -1.58
CA LEU A 71 -26.58 -3.42 -1.38
C LEU A 71 -27.47 -3.15 -2.60
N ALA A 72 -28.72 -2.74 -2.35
CA ALA A 72 -29.59 -2.28 -3.41
C ALA A 72 -29.11 -0.93 -3.95
N ALA A 73 -29.29 -0.69 -5.26
CA ALA A 73 -28.86 0.55 -5.91
C ALA A 73 -29.47 1.84 -5.32
N GLY A 74 -30.58 1.74 -4.58
CA GLY A 74 -31.20 2.89 -3.89
C GLY A 74 -30.62 3.20 -2.51
N ASP A 75 -29.71 2.38 -1.99
CA ASP A 75 -29.12 2.53 -0.66
C ASP A 75 -27.72 3.16 -0.67
N TYR A 76 -27.17 3.43 -1.86
CA TYR A 76 -25.89 4.09 -2.04
C TYR A 76 -25.84 4.97 -3.29
N GLU A 77 -24.94 5.94 -3.29
CA GLU A 77 -24.56 6.73 -4.45
C GLU A 77 -23.09 6.44 -4.75
N ALA A 78 -22.77 6.03 -5.97
CA ALA A 78 -21.41 5.75 -6.39
C ALA A 78 -21.05 6.56 -7.64
N THR A 79 -19.94 7.28 -7.55
CA THR A 79 -19.24 7.89 -8.68
C THR A 79 -17.78 7.40 -8.67
N PRO A 80 -17.01 7.64 -9.74
CA PRO A 80 -15.58 7.32 -9.71
C PRO A 80 -14.81 7.95 -8.55
N ASP A 81 -15.28 9.11 -8.07
CA ASP A 81 -14.57 9.94 -7.09
C ASP A 81 -15.16 9.85 -5.67
N ARG A 82 -16.29 9.16 -5.48
CA ARG A 82 -16.97 9.09 -4.19
C ARG A 82 -17.92 7.91 -4.11
N LEU A 83 -17.96 7.27 -2.95
CA LEU A 83 -19.01 6.31 -2.59
C LEU A 83 -19.70 6.78 -1.31
N THR A 84 -21.01 6.98 -1.37
CA THR A 84 -21.83 7.33 -0.21
C THR A 84 -22.81 6.20 0.09
N ILE A 85 -22.71 5.58 1.26
CA ILE A 85 -23.72 4.67 1.78
C ILE A 85 -24.75 5.52 2.54
N LEU A 86 -25.95 5.62 2.00
CA LEU A 86 -26.99 6.56 2.46
C LEU A 86 -27.58 6.13 3.81
N LYS A 87 -27.69 4.81 4.03
CA LYS A 87 -28.27 4.20 5.22
C LYS A 87 -27.38 3.06 5.73
N PRO A 88 -26.22 3.38 6.33
CA PRO A 88 -25.38 2.33 6.89
C PRO A 88 -26.09 1.60 8.03
N PRO A 89 -25.67 0.36 8.37
CA PRO A 89 -26.27 -0.40 9.45
C PRO A 89 -26.31 0.38 10.78
N ALA A 90 -27.40 0.20 11.53
CA ALA A 90 -27.55 0.82 12.84
C ALA A 90 -26.61 0.21 13.90
N VAL A 91 -26.04 -0.97 13.67
CA VAL A 91 -24.99 -1.53 14.52
C VAL A 91 -23.71 -0.68 14.48
N LEU A 92 -22.90 -0.73 15.53
CA LEU A 92 -21.68 0.08 15.62
C LEU A 92 -20.57 -0.39 14.68
N ARG A 93 -20.48 -1.70 14.45
CA ARG A 93 -19.48 -2.31 13.57
C ARG A 93 -20.16 -3.20 12.56
N PHE A 94 -19.69 -3.13 11.32
CA PHE A 94 -20.14 -3.97 10.21
C PHE A 94 -18.99 -4.15 9.22
N GLU A 95 -19.09 -5.18 8.39
CA GLU A 95 -18.14 -5.44 7.33
C GLU A 95 -18.63 -4.84 6.02
N LEU A 96 -17.80 -4.02 5.38
CA LEU A 96 -18.05 -3.46 4.07
C LEU A 96 -17.13 -4.13 3.06
N ARG A 97 -17.72 -4.77 2.06
CA ARG A 97 -17.00 -5.39 0.95
C ARG A 97 -17.16 -4.55 -0.31
N LEU A 98 -16.05 -4.20 -0.93
CA LEU A 98 -15.96 -3.42 -2.16
C LEU A 98 -15.21 -4.25 -3.20
N GLU A 99 -15.68 -4.22 -4.44
CA GLU A 99 -14.95 -4.72 -5.60
C GLU A 99 -14.76 -3.57 -6.58
N THR A 100 -13.51 -3.24 -6.89
CA THR A 100 -13.14 -2.20 -7.85
C THR A 100 -12.27 -2.77 -8.96
N GLU A 101 -12.35 -2.15 -10.14
CA GLU A 101 -11.44 -2.40 -11.26
C GLU A 101 -10.64 -1.13 -11.57
N ILE A 102 -9.33 -1.32 -11.77
CA ILE A 102 -8.38 -0.26 -12.11
C ILE A 102 -7.46 -0.73 -13.24
N ALA A 103 -6.87 0.21 -13.98
CA ALA A 103 -6.00 -0.07 -15.14
C ALA A 103 -4.58 0.49 -14.94
N PRO A 104 -3.69 -0.23 -14.22
CA PRO A 104 -2.34 0.26 -13.88
C PRO A 104 -1.49 0.71 -15.08
N SER A 105 -1.59 0.05 -16.24
CA SER A 105 -0.85 0.42 -17.46
C SER A 105 -1.26 1.77 -18.05
N ARG A 106 -2.46 2.25 -17.72
CA ARG A 106 -2.99 3.53 -18.23
C ARG A 106 -2.90 4.65 -17.18
N ASN A 107 -2.29 4.38 -16.03
CA ASN A 107 -2.22 5.33 -14.93
C ASN A 107 -0.97 6.23 -15.05
N GLU A 108 -1.05 7.22 -15.92
CA GLU A 108 0.02 8.19 -16.18
C GLU A 108 0.24 9.18 -15.02
N ALA A 109 -0.66 9.22 -14.03
CA ALA A 109 -0.51 10.06 -12.86
C ALA A 109 0.57 9.56 -11.89
N LEU A 110 0.98 8.28 -12.00
CA LEU A 110 1.90 7.61 -11.08
C LEU A 110 1.45 7.75 -9.60
N MET A 111 0.13 7.66 -9.38
CA MET A 111 -0.57 7.79 -8.09
C MET A 111 -1.60 6.67 -7.97
N GLY A 112 -1.69 6.01 -6.81
CA GLY A 112 -2.38 4.73 -6.66
C GLY A 112 -1.52 3.59 -7.19
N LEU A 113 -2.14 2.57 -7.80
CA LEU A 113 -1.42 1.47 -8.46
C LEU A 113 -1.15 1.80 -9.93
N TYR A 114 0.11 1.70 -10.36
CA TYR A 114 0.54 1.99 -11.73
C TYR A 114 1.65 1.01 -12.18
N ARG A 115 2.12 1.14 -13.43
CA ARG A 115 3.28 0.38 -13.93
C ARG A 115 4.45 1.30 -14.28
N SER A 116 5.65 0.92 -13.85
CA SER A 116 6.94 1.46 -14.29
C SER A 116 7.81 0.32 -14.79
N ASN A 117 8.30 0.37 -16.03
CA ASN A 117 9.13 -0.68 -16.65
C ASN A 117 8.63 -2.11 -16.42
N ASN A 118 7.32 -2.35 -16.60
CA ASN A 118 6.64 -3.63 -16.35
C ASN A 118 6.57 -4.08 -14.87
N VAL A 119 6.98 -3.27 -13.90
CA VAL A 119 6.80 -3.51 -12.48
C VAL A 119 5.56 -2.75 -12.00
N TYR A 120 4.66 -3.45 -11.31
CA TYR A 120 3.55 -2.82 -10.58
C TYR A 120 4.11 -2.12 -9.35
N CYS A 121 3.79 -0.85 -9.19
CA CYS A 121 4.21 -0.04 -8.05
C CYS A 121 3.04 0.79 -7.55
N THR A 122 3.11 1.19 -6.29
CA THR A 122 2.13 2.09 -5.69
C THR A 122 2.77 3.36 -5.16
N GLN A 123 2.04 4.46 -5.31
CA GLN A 123 2.32 5.72 -4.61
C GLN A 123 1.02 6.23 -4.00
N CYS A 124 0.94 6.25 -2.67
CA CYS A 124 -0.31 6.57 -1.97
C CYS A 124 -0.27 7.92 -1.26
N GLU A 125 0.91 8.49 -0.98
CA GLU A 125 0.98 9.83 -0.39
C GLU A 125 0.74 10.93 -1.44
N ALA A 126 -0.07 11.95 -1.16
CA ALA A 126 -0.84 12.15 0.09
C ALA A 126 -2.20 11.45 0.12
N GLU A 127 -2.86 11.39 -1.05
CA GLU A 127 -4.25 10.98 -1.21
C GLU A 127 -4.42 10.04 -2.42
N GLY A 128 -3.45 9.14 -2.61
CA GLY A 128 -3.38 8.22 -3.73
C GLY A 128 -4.08 6.88 -3.50
N PHE A 129 -4.34 6.51 -2.25
CA PHE A 129 -4.95 5.21 -1.95
C PHE A 129 -6.39 5.13 -2.46
N ARG A 130 -7.12 6.25 -2.49
CA ARG A 130 -8.46 6.37 -3.11
C ARG A 130 -8.49 6.06 -4.62
N ARG A 131 -7.33 5.98 -5.29
CA ARG A 131 -7.20 5.54 -6.69
C ARG A 131 -7.09 4.01 -6.82
N ILE A 132 -7.13 3.28 -5.71
CA ILE A 132 -7.05 1.80 -5.67
C ILE A 132 -8.41 1.21 -5.31
N THR A 133 -9.01 1.69 -4.23
CA THR A 133 -10.35 1.31 -3.76
C THR A 133 -10.96 2.46 -2.95
N TYR A 134 -12.28 2.44 -2.72
CA TYR A 134 -12.91 3.49 -1.92
C TYR A 134 -12.47 3.39 -0.45
N PHE A 135 -12.09 4.52 0.16
CA PHE A 135 -11.57 4.54 1.52
C PHE A 135 -11.82 5.87 2.24
N LEU A 136 -11.65 5.91 3.56
CA LEU A 136 -11.49 7.19 4.28
C LEU A 136 -10.03 7.62 4.17
N ASP A 137 -9.67 8.26 3.06
CA ASP A 137 -8.28 8.43 2.65
C ASP A 137 -7.65 9.68 3.27
N ARG A 138 -7.43 9.60 4.60
CA ARG A 138 -6.90 10.66 5.45
C ARG A 138 -6.02 10.07 6.56
N PRO A 139 -4.98 10.79 7.02
CA PRO A 139 -3.91 10.19 7.83
C PRO A 139 -4.28 9.85 9.29
N ASP A 140 -5.40 10.37 9.81
CA ASP A 140 -5.91 10.03 11.14
C ASP A 140 -6.84 8.80 11.15
N ILE A 141 -6.97 8.11 10.01
CA ILE A 141 -7.64 6.80 9.91
C ILE A 141 -6.57 5.72 9.86
N LEU A 142 -6.39 5.03 10.99
CA LEU A 142 -5.42 3.96 11.14
C LEU A 142 -6.09 2.60 11.02
N SER A 143 -5.47 1.70 10.24
CA SER A 143 -5.96 0.34 10.02
C SER A 143 -4.82 -0.68 10.11
N VAL A 144 -5.15 -1.88 10.59
CA VAL A 144 -4.32 -3.09 10.43
C VAL A 144 -4.58 -3.68 9.06
N TYR A 145 -3.53 -4.00 8.30
CA TYR A 145 -3.64 -4.44 6.91
C TYR A 145 -3.30 -5.92 6.74
N THR A 146 -4.12 -6.63 5.97
CA THR A 146 -3.79 -7.93 5.40
C THR A 146 -3.96 -7.85 3.89
N VAL A 147 -2.92 -8.19 3.14
CA VAL A 147 -2.87 -7.96 1.70
C VAL A 147 -2.52 -9.26 1.00
N ARG A 148 -3.44 -9.76 0.18
CA ARG A 148 -3.20 -10.84 -0.75
C ARG A 148 -2.96 -10.27 -2.14
N ILE A 149 -1.90 -10.73 -2.78
CA ILE A 149 -1.52 -10.33 -4.13
C ILE A 149 -1.47 -11.58 -4.98
N GLU A 150 -2.07 -11.54 -6.16
CA GLU A 150 -2.08 -12.61 -7.13
C GLU A 150 -1.71 -12.09 -8.52
N ALA A 151 -0.77 -12.76 -9.20
CA ALA A 151 -0.33 -12.39 -10.54
C ALA A 151 0.06 -13.62 -11.38
N PRO A 152 0.19 -13.50 -12.71
CA PRO A 152 0.91 -14.48 -13.53
C PRO A 152 2.39 -14.52 -13.12
N HIS A 153 2.92 -15.71 -12.82
CA HIS A 153 4.31 -15.85 -12.34
C HIS A 153 5.35 -15.37 -13.36
N ASN A 154 5.07 -15.50 -14.66
CA ASN A 154 5.95 -15.02 -15.72
C ASN A 154 6.00 -13.49 -15.84
N GLU A 155 4.96 -12.78 -15.39
CA GLU A 155 4.91 -11.32 -15.40
C GLU A 155 5.45 -10.71 -14.10
N ALA A 156 5.12 -11.32 -12.96
CA ALA A 156 5.48 -10.80 -11.65
C ALA A 156 5.90 -11.92 -10.70
N PRO A 157 7.10 -12.49 -10.86
CA PRO A 157 7.59 -13.58 -10.00
C PRO A 157 7.83 -13.16 -8.54
N LEU A 158 7.94 -11.85 -8.26
CA LEU A 158 8.04 -11.27 -6.93
C LEU A 158 6.77 -10.49 -6.60
N LEU A 159 6.22 -10.70 -5.39
CA LEU A 159 5.05 -10.00 -4.85
C LEU A 159 5.35 -9.51 -3.42
N LEU A 160 5.40 -8.18 -3.23
CA LEU A 160 5.71 -7.53 -1.96
C LEU A 160 4.57 -6.60 -1.52
N SER A 161 4.36 -6.50 -0.21
CA SER A 161 3.54 -5.48 0.43
C SER A 161 4.11 -5.15 1.82
N ASN A 162 3.42 -4.31 2.59
CA ASN A 162 3.80 -3.97 3.96
C ASN A 162 3.69 -5.18 4.90
N GLY A 163 4.43 -5.15 6.00
CA GLY A 163 4.34 -6.15 7.07
C GLY A 163 5.17 -7.41 6.79
N ASN A 164 4.77 -8.52 7.42
CA ASN A 164 5.47 -9.80 7.31
C ASN A 164 4.79 -10.73 6.27
N PRO A 165 5.56 -11.52 5.50
CA PRO A 165 4.98 -12.53 4.63
C PRO A 165 4.39 -13.67 5.48
N VAL A 166 3.13 -14.01 5.25
CA VAL A 166 2.42 -15.06 6.04
C VAL A 166 2.10 -16.30 5.23
N GLU A 167 1.88 -16.16 3.92
CA GLU A 167 1.53 -17.27 3.04
C GLU A 167 2.00 -16.98 1.61
N ARG A 168 2.35 -18.03 0.87
CA ARG A 168 2.59 -17.95 -0.58
C ARG A 168 2.31 -19.30 -1.21
N GLY A 169 1.87 -19.31 -2.47
CA GLY A 169 1.57 -20.55 -3.16
C GLY A 169 1.37 -20.40 -4.66
N ALA A 170 1.45 -21.52 -5.37
CA ALA A 170 1.09 -21.61 -6.77
C ALA A 170 -0.44 -21.74 -6.93
N LEU A 171 -0.96 -21.25 -8.05
CA LEU A 171 -2.35 -21.38 -8.47
C LEU A 171 -2.42 -22.03 -9.86
N ALA A 172 -3.64 -22.36 -10.29
CA ALA A 172 -3.88 -22.82 -11.65
C ALA A 172 -3.45 -21.76 -12.69
N ASN A 173 -3.24 -22.21 -13.94
CA ASN A 173 -2.97 -21.36 -15.10
C ASN A 173 -1.70 -20.48 -14.97
N GLY A 174 -0.68 -20.97 -14.25
CA GLY A 174 0.61 -20.29 -14.14
C GLY A 174 0.59 -19.03 -13.26
N ARG A 175 -0.44 -18.85 -12.44
CA ARG A 175 -0.52 -17.77 -11.44
C ARG A 175 0.06 -18.24 -10.10
N HIS A 176 0.37 -17.28 -9.26
CA HIS A 176 0.78 -17.52 -7.88
C HIS A 176 0.26 -16.39 -6.99
N TYR A 177 0.39 -16.54 -5.67
CA TYR A 177 0.02 -15.50 -4.73
C TYR A 177 1.00 -15.40 -3.56
N ALA A 178 0.95 -14.24 -2.90
CA ALA A 178 1.57 -13.99 -1.60
C ALA A 178 0.57 -13.24 -0.72
N VAL A 179 0.58 -13.56 0.58
CA VAL A 179 -0.20 -12.87 1.61
C VAL A 179 0.76 -12.22 2.59
N TRP A 180 0.49 -10.95 2.88
CA TRP A 180 1.27 -10.10 3.76
C TRP A 180 0.38 -9.60 4.89
N HIS A 181 0.90 -9.57 6.11
CA HIS A 181 0.19 -9.07 7.29
C HIS A 181 1.03 -8.02 8.01
N ASP A 182 0.50 -6.81 8.11
CA ASP A 182 1.08 -5.73 8.92
C ASP A 182 0.25 -5.59 10.20
N PRO A 183 0.75 -6.05 11.36
CA PRO A 183 -0.01 -6.09 12.60
C PRO A 183 -0.18 -4.72 13.25
N PHE A 184 0.49 -3.69 12.73
CA PHE A 184 0.50 -2.36 13.33
C PHE A 184 -0.42 -1.41 12.57
N PRO A 185 -1.31 -0.67 13.28
CA PRO A 185 -2.17 0.31 12.64
C PRO A 185 -1.37 1.39 11.92
N LYS A 186 -1.69 1.63 10.65
CA LYS A 186 -1.09 2.71 9.84
C LYS A 186 -2.15 3.40 8.97
N PRO A 187 -1.91 4.64 8.54
CA PRO A 187 -2.77 5.30 7.56
C PRO A 187 -2.60 4.73 6.15
N SER A 188 -3.60 4.97 5.30
CA SER A 188 -3.65 4.51 3.90
C SER A 188 -2.49 5.00 3.05
N TYR A 189 -1.95 6.19 3.31
CA TYR A 189 -0.86 6.76 2.52
C TYR A 189 0.46 5.96 2.64
N LEU A 190 0.63 5.16 3.70
CA LEU A 190 1.80 4.28 3.90
C LEU A 190 1.61 2.87 3.32
N PHE A 191 0.48 2.61 2.65
CA PHE A 191 0.26 1.35 1.95
C PHE A 191 1.20 1.25 0.73
N ALA A 192 1.83 0.09 0.57
CA ALA A 192 2.58 -0.24 -0.63
C ALA A 192 2.30 -1.64 -1.17
N LEU A 193 2.38 -1.75 -2.49
CA LEU A 193 2.41 -2.99 -3.25
C LEU A 193 3.45 -2.86 -4.36
N VAL A 194 4.35 -3.83 -4.43
CA VAL A 194 5.29 -3.99 -5.55
C VAL A 194 5.19 -5.39 -6.11
N ALA A 195 5.07 -5.51 -7.43
CA ALA A 195 5.05 -6.82 -8.09
C ALA A 195 5.74 -6.76 -9.46
N GLY A 196 6.65 -7.69 -9.74
CA GLY A 196 7.40 -7.67 -11.01
C GLY A 196 8.62 -8.60 -11.00
N ALA A 197 9.41 -8.53 -12.08
CA ALA A 197 10.69 -9.20 -12.16
C ALA A 197 11.79 -8.25 -11.65
N LEU A 198 12.26 -8.49 -10.43
CA LEU A 198 13.30 -7.69 -9.79
C LEU A 198 14.43 -8.59 -9.29
N GLY A 199 15.66 -8.11 -9.42
CA GLY A 199 16.83 -8.67 -8.76
C GLY A 199 16.81 -8.35 -7.26
N ARG A 200 17.44 -9.19 -6.44
CA ARG A 200 17.47 -9.03 -4.98
C ARG A 200 18.90 -9.03 -4.45
N VAL A 201 19.24 -8.01 -3.67
CA VAL A 201 20.39 -7.99 -2.76
C VAL A 201 19.88 -8.24 -1.34
N ALA A 202 20.29 -9.37 -0.77
CA ALA A 202 19.87 -9.79 0.57
C ALA A 202 20.87 -9.36 1.64
N GLY A 203 20.36 -9.08 2.84
CA GLY A 203 21.15 -8.85 4.03
C GLY A 203 20.36 -9.21 5.28
N SER A 204 20.97 -9.01 6.44
CA SER A 204 20.29 -9.11 7.72
C SER A 204 20.82 -8.06 8.69
N PHE A 205 20.02 -7.79 9.73
CA PHE A 205 20.37 -6.94 10.85
C PHE A 205 19.86 -7.59 12.14
N ILE A 206 20.68 -7.57 13.20
CA ILE A 206 20.26 -8.03 14.53
C ILE A 206 20.00 -6.80 15.37
N THR A 207 18.76 -6.66 15.85
CA THR A 207 18.35 -5.52 16.66
C THR A 207 18.91 -5.56 18.07
N MET A 208 18.76 -4.47 18.82
CA MET A 208 19.19 -4.36 20.22
C MET A 208 18.52 -5.38 21.16
N SER A 209 17.32 -5.87 20.86
CA SER A 209 16.69 -6.98 21.59
C SER A 209 17.10 -8.37 21.09
N GLY A 210 17.92 -8.46 20.04
CA GLY A 210 18.34 -9.72 19.41
C GLY A 210 17.37 -10.27 18.36
N ARG A 211 16.41 -9.48 17.85
CA ARG A 211 15.57 -9.88 16.71
C ARG A 211 16.43 -9.88 15.45
N GLU A 212 16.33 -10.94 14.65
CA GLU A 212 16.87 -10.93 13.29
C GLU A 212 15.85 -10.34 12.32
N VAL A 213 16.27 -9.32 11.58
CA VAL A 213 15.49 -8.66 10.53
C VAL A 213 16.11 -9.03 9.18
N GLU A 214 15.34 -9.65 8.30
CA GLU A 214 15.74 -9.91 6.92
C GLU A 214 15.65 -8.61 6.10
N LEU A 215 16.75 -8.24 5.46
CA LEU A 215 16.81 -7.05 4.61
C LEU A 215 16.78 -7.46 3.13
N GLY A 216 15.99 -6.73 2.34
CA GLY A 216 15.91 -6.92 0.89
C GLY A 216 16.01 -5.59 0.16
N ILE A 217 16.99 -5.45 -0.73
CA ILE A 217 17.00 -4.36 -1.72
C ILE A 217 16.70 -4.98 -3.08
N TYR A 218 15.62 -4.50 -3.69
CA TYR A 218 15.12 -4.98 -4.96
C TYR A 218 15.33 -3.94 -6.04
N VAL A 219 15.90 -4.35 -7.16
CA VAL A 219 16.31 -3.46 -8.25
C VAL A 219 16.02 -4.12 -9.59
N GLU A 220 16.07 -3.36 -10.68
CA GLU A 220 15.94 -3.95 -12.01
C GLU A 220 17.02 -5.03 -12.25
N PRO A 221 16.67 -6.17 -12.88
CA PRO A 221 17.63 -7.24 -13.13
C PRO A 221 18.91 -6.75 -13.85
N GLY A 222 20.07 -7.13 -13.33
CA GLY A 222 21.38 -6.70 -13.82
C GLY A 222 21.96 -5.46 -13.11
N LYS A 223 21.17 -4.75 -12.28
CA LYS A 223 21.62 -3.61 -11.48
C LYS A 223 22.01 -3.98 -10.04
N GLU A 224 21.95 -5.25 -9.64
CA GLU A 224 22.12 -5.71 -8.25
C GLU A 224 23.48 -5.29 -7.67
N ARG A 225 24.54 -5.26 -8.48
CA ARG A 225 25.88 -4.85 -8.06
C ARG A 225 25.93 -3.39 -7.55
N LEU A 226 24.98 -2.55 -7.97
CA LEU A 226 24.93 -1.13 -7.64
C LEU A 226 24.23 -0.84 -6.30
N ALA A 227 23.59 -1.85 -5.69
CA ALA A 227 22.82 -1.70 -4.46
C ALA A 227 23.64 -2.00 -3.18
N GLY A 228 24.95 -2.25 -3.31
CA GLY A 228 25.81 -2.59 -2.17
C GLY A 228 25.88 -1.48 -1.13
N TYR A 229 26.06 -0.23 -1.58
CA TYR A 229 26.11 0.93 -0.68
C TYR A 229 24.79 1.17 0.04
N ALA A 230 23.66 1.01 -0.65
CA ALA A 230 22.33 1.15 -0.06
C ALA A 230 22.09 0.13 1.08
N MET A 231 22.58 -1.11 0.93
CA MET A 231 22.49 -2.12 1.99
C MET A 231 23.32 -1.74 3.21
N ASP A 232 24.53 -1.21 3.01
CA ASP A 232 25.36 -0.68 4.11
C ASP A 232 24.69 0.50 4.81
N ALA A 233 24.20 1.47 4.04
CA ALA A 233 23.52 2.66 4.55
C ALA A 233 22.27 2.28 5.38
N LEU A 234 21.48 1.31 4.91
CA LEU A 234 20.33 0.78 5.65
C LEU A 234 20.75 0.23 7.03
N LYS A 235 21.77 -0.63 7.08
CA LYS A 235 22.27 -1.20 8.34
C LYS A 235 22.81 -0.14 9.30
N ARG A 236 23.55 0.84 8.77
CA ARG A 236 24.03 1.99 9.58
C ARG A 236 22.87 2.83 10.10
N SER A 237 21.82 3.01 9.32
CA SER A 237 20.63 3.77 9.72
C SER A 237 19.90 3.08 10.87
N MET A 238 19.66 1.76 10.76
CA MET A 238 19.05 0.96 11.83
C MET A 238 19.90 1.02 13.11
N LYS A 239 21.21 0.80 13.00
CA LYS A 239 22.13 0.85 14.16
C LYS A 239 22.16 2.21 14.84
N TRP A 240 22.19 3.27 14.04
CA TRP A 240 22.26 4.63 14.54
C TRP A 240 20.99 5.02 15.30
N ASP A 241 19.81 4.63 14.81
CA ASP A 241 18.54 4.92 15.48
C ASP A 241 18.41 4.18 16.83
N GLU A 242 18.95 2.97 16.92
CA GLU A 242 19.10 2.25 18.19
C GLU A 242 20.05 2.98 19.16
N ASP A 243 21.25 3.34 18.69
CA ASP A 243 22.28 3.97 19.54
C ASP A 243 21.91 5.38 19.99
N ALA A 244 21.35 6.18 19.09
CA ALA A 244 21.08 7.60 19.32
C ALA A 244 19.73 7.82 20.01
N PHE A 245 18.72 7.02 19.67
CA PHE A 245 17.34 7.28 20.06
C PHE A 245 16.61 6.10 20.71
N GLY A 246 17.27 4.94 20.85
CA GLY A 246 16.67 3.74 21.40
C GLY A 246 15.49 3.24 20.58
N ARG A 247 15.52 3.42 19.25
CA ARG A 247 14.45 3.01 18.33
C ARG A 247 14.83 1.68 17.69
N GLU A 248 14.07 0.65 18.02
CA GLU A 248 14.23 -0.68 17.46
C GLU A 248 13.15 -0.96 16.41
N TYR A 249 13.52 -1.70 15.37
CA TYR A 249 12.63 -2.07 14.28
C TYR A 249 11.60 -3.14 14.70
N ASP A 250 10.37 -3.03 14.19
CA ASP A 250 9.20 -3.75 14.72
C ASP A 250 8.70 -4.92 13.85
N LEU A 251 9.27 -5.12 12.66
CA LEU A 251 8.92 -6.22 11.73
C LEU A 251 10.09 -7.19 11.54
N ASP A 252 9.79 -8.32 10.91
CA ASP A 252 10.79 -9.38 10.65
C ASP A 252 11.50 -9.18 9.30
N VAL A 253 10.97 -8.31 8.44
CA VAL A 253 11.54 -7.98 7.14
C VAL A 253 11.53 -6.46 6.90
N PHE A 254 12.57 -5.93 6.26
CA PHE A 254 12.59 -4.56 5.75
C PHE A 254 13.02 -4.57 4.29
N ASN A 255 12.15 -4.07 3.42
CA ASN A 255 12.37 -4.07 1.98
C ASN A 255 12.53 -2.65 1.43
N ILE A 256 13.46 -2.49 0.50
CA ILE A 256 13.63 -1.32 -0.36
C ILE A 256 13.43 -1.77 -1.80
N VAL A 257 12.64 -1.05 -2.57
CA VAL A 257 12.50 -1.26 -4.01
C VAL A 257 12.96 0.01 -4.73
N ALA A 258 13.94 -0.13 -5.61
CA ALA A 258 14.37 0.94 -6.51
C ALA A 258 13.69 0.79 -7.87
N VAL A 259 12.99 1.83 -8.33
CA VAL A 259 12.32 1.87 -9.63
C VAL A 259 12.72 3.11 -10.42
N SER A 260 12.69 3.04 -11.74
CA SER A 260 13.14 4.14 -12.60
C SER A 260 12.12 5.27 -12.72
N ASP A 261 10.81 4.98 -12.76
CA ASP A 261 9.76 6.00 -12.79
C ASP A 261 9.13 6.16 -11.40
N PHE A 262 9.65 7.12 -10.64
CA PHE A 262 9.11 7.54 -9.36
C PHE A 262 9.07 9.07 -9.30
N ASN A 263 7.88 9.64 -9.06
CA ASN A 263 7.67 11.10 -9.03
C ASN A 263 8.47 11.78 -7.90
N MET A 264 8.65 11.09 -6.78
CA MET A 264 9.41 11.57 -5.63
C MET A 264 10.81 10.95 -5.61
N GLY A 265 11.67 11.38 -4.69
CA GLY A 265 12.97 10.74 -4.49
C GLY A 265 12.86 9.40 -3.79
N ALA A 266 12.07 9.35 -2.73
CA ALA A 266 11.81 8.17 -1.91
C ALA A 266 10.43 8.29 -1.25
N MET A 267 9.90 7.15 -0.80
CA MET A 267 8.66 7.05 -0.04
C MET A 267 8.81 6.00 1.06
N GLU A 268 8.41 6.36 2.28
CA GLU A 268 8.62 5.61 3.53
C GLU A 268 7.53 4.58 3.84
N ASN A 269 6.94 3.96 2.82
CA ASN A 269 5.87 2.98 3.02
C ASN A 269 6.32 1.88 3.99
N LYS A 270 5.53 1.63 5.04
CA LYS A 270 5.97 0.85 6.21
C LYS A 270 6.50 -0.55 5.81
N GLY A 271 7.81 -0.78 5.97
CA GLY A 271 8.48 -2.05 5.66
C GLY A 271 8.70 -2.34 4.17
N LEU A 272 8.31 -1.44 3.27
CA LEU A 272 8.49 -1.54 1.82
C LEU A 272 8.75 -0.16 1.21
N ASN A 273 9.89 0.43 1.55
CA ASN A 273 10.24 1.74 1.02
C ASN A 273 10.44 1.66 -0.51
N VAL A 274 9.95 2.67 -1.23
CA VAL A 274 10.11 2.76 -2.69
C VAL A 274 10.96 3.99 -2.98
N PHE A 275 11.96 3.83 -3.84
CA PHE A 275 12.91 4.87 -4.21
C PHE A 275 13.00 5.02 -5.72
N ASN A 276 13.30 6.23 -6.16
CA ASN A 276 13.86 6.44 -7.48
C ASN A 276 15.27 5.82 -7.54
N ASP A 277 15.56 5.04 -8.58
CA ASP A 277 16.81 4.28 -8.69
C ASP A 277 18.07 5.15 -8.64
N LYS A 278 17.99 6.41 -9.11
CA LYS A 278 19.06 7.40 -9.03
C LYS A 278 19.57 7.65 -7.59
N TYR A 279 18.72 7.54 -6.58
CA TYR A 279 19.09 7.86 -5.18
C TYR A 279 19.51 6.64 -4.36
N VAL A 280 19.53 5.45 -4.96
CA VAL A 280 19.84 4.19 -4.26
C VAL A 280 20.99 3.44 -4.92
N LEU A 281 21.12 3.56 -6.24
CA LEU A 281 22.13 2.85 -6.99
C LEU A 281 23.39 3.70 -7.13
N ALA A 282 24.52 3.15 -6.66
CA ALA A 282 25.83 3.77 -6.78
C ALA A 282 26.83 2.80 -7.40
N ASP A 283 27.60 3.27 -8.38
CA ASP A 283 28.76 2.58 -8.94
C ASP A 283 30.01 3.34 -8.48
N GLU A 284 30.97 2.66 -7.86
CA GLU A 284 32.23 3.28 -7.42
C GLU A 284 33.00 3.96 -8.56
N GLU A 285 32.82 3.50 -9.81
CA GLU A 285 33.48 4.08 -10.98
C GLU A 285 32.79 5.34 -11.54
N THR A 286 31.50 5.55 -11.25
CA THR A 286 30.71 6.62 -11.89
C THR A 286 30.00 7.57 -10.93
N ALA A 287 29.74 7.16 -9.69
CA ALA A 287 29.13 7.99 -8.67
C ALA A 287 30.13 9.03 -8.15
N THR A 288 29.67 10.23 -7.86
CA THR A 288 30.47 11.25 -7.17
C THR A 288 30.30 11.13 -5.66
N ASP A 289 31.19 11.74 -4.88
CA ASP A 289 31.04 11.79 -3.41
C ASP A 289 29.74 12.46 -2.94
N ALA A 290 29.08 13.23 -3.82
CA ALA A 290 27.82 13.90 -3.54
C ALA A 290 26.59 13.06 -3.90
N ASP A 291 26.75 11.99 -4.69
CA ASP A 291 25.70 11.03 -5.06
C ASP A 291 25.54 9.95 -3.97
#